data_AF-A0A2V6DZQ0-F1
#
_entry.id   AF-A0A2V6DZQ0-F1
#
_cell.length_a   1.000
_cell.length_b   1.000
_cell.length_c   1.000
_cell.angle_alpha   90.00
_cell.angle_beta   90.00
_cell.angle_gamma   90.00
#
_symmetry.space_group_name_H-M   'P 1'
#
loop_
_entity.id
_entity.type
_entity.pdbx_description
1 polymer ?
#
loop_
_entity_poly.entity_id
_entity_poly.type
_entity_poly.pdbx_seq_one_letter_code
_entity_poly.pdbx_strand_id
1 'polypeptide(L)'
;MIARSIVLIVAILICTTVGYATVVDLTGSNDSGTINDAQFVFTTPQPTGTGVIQPFLRVENTPIEQGYNTSGGTPFDDKAGPWTHNLTFGDLQNTEVTLGRVSYFKLLLDVNEPGSKRSLISLDQLQFYTSSVGGQTTSNVASLGTLRYTFGSGDSVILDASRNHGSGSGDMYAYIPTSDFAGTKTNDFVYLY
;
A
#
# COMPACT_ATOMS: atom_id res chain seq x y z
N MET A 1 -35.47 -8.52 55.38
CA MET A 1 -35.04 -7.51 54.37
C MET A 1 -34.83 -8.25 53.07
N ILE A 2 -35.66 -8.00 52.05
CA ILE A 2 -35.60 -8.71 50.76
C ILE A 2 -34.64 -7.93 49.85
N ALA A 3 -33.47 -8.49 49.55
CA ALA A 3 -32.55 -7.92 48.57
C ALA A 3 -33.10 -8.15 47.16
N ARG A 4 -33.34 -7.07 46.42
CA ARG A 4 -33.75 -7.11 45.01
C ARG A 4 -32.50 -7.05 44.13
N SER A 5 -32.13 -8.15 43.50
CA SER A 5 -31.06 -8.20 42.51
C SER A 5 -31.54 -7.58 41.20
N ILE A 6 -30.86 -6.54 40.73
CA ILE A 6 -31.06 -5.95 39.40
C ILE A 6 -30.06 -6.63 38.46
N VAL A 7 -30.57 -7.33 37.45
CA VAL A 7 -29.76 -7.95 36.39
C VAL A 7 -29.69 -6.96 35.22
N LEU A 8 -28.48 -6.52 34.86
CA LEU A 8 -28.23 -5.73 33.65
C LEU A 8 -27.95 -6.71 32.50
N ILE A 9 -28.87 -6.81 31.55
CA ILE A 9 -28.65 -7.56 30.30
C ILE A 9 -28.03 -6.58 29.30
N VAL A 10 -26.72 -6.69 29.09
CA VAL A 10 -26.04 -5.98 27.99
C VAL A 10 -26.26 -6.80 26.72
N ALA A 11 -27.16 -6.35 25.86
CA ALA A 11 -27.29 -6.90 24.52
C ALA A 11 -26.10 -6.43 23.68
N ILE A 12 -25.11 -7.30 23.47
CA ILE A 12 -24.02 -7.06 22.53
C ILE A 12 -24.58 -7.26 21.12
N LEU A 13 -24.88 -6.15 20.44
CA LEU A 13 -25.24 -6.16 19.03
C LEU A 13 -23.94 -6.37 18.23
N ILE A 14 -23.65 -7.61 17.84
CA ILE A 14 -22.57 -7.90 16.89
C ILE A 14 -23.12 -7.58 15.49
N CYS A 15 -22.95 -6.32 15.07
CA CYS A 15 -23.18 -5.93 13.68
C CYS A 15 -21.99 -6.43 12.86
N THR A 16 -22.13 -7.59 12.21
CA THR A 16 -21.17 -8.03 11.20
C THR A 16 -21.45 -7.24 9.93
N THR A 17 -20.69 -6.18 9.67
CA THR A 17 -20.69 -5.53 8.36
C THR A 17 -20.09 -6.52 7.36
N VAL A 18 -20.91 -7.00 6.41
CA VAL A 18 -20.38 -7.61 5.20
C VAL A 18 -19.78 -6.46 4.40
N GLY A 19 -18.46 -6.32 4.42
CA GLY A 19 -17.76 -5.35 3.58
C GLY A 19 -17.93 -5.75 2.13
N TYR A 20 -18.48 -4.87 1.30
CA TYR A 20 -18.40 -5.02 -0.15
C TYR A 20 -16.96 -4.71 -0.59
N ALA A 21 -16.50 -5.41 -1.62
CA ALA A 21 -15.26 -5.07 -2.30
C ALA A 21 -15.29 -3.61 -2.77
N THR A 22 -14.25 -2.86 -2.44
CA THR A 22 -14.06 -1.47 -2.81
C THR A 22 -13.15 -1.40 -4.03
N VAL A 23 -13.68 -0.92 -5.15
CA VAL A 23 -12.90 -0.68 -6.37
C VAL A 23 -12.67 0.82 -6.52
N VAL A 24 -11.41 1.24 -6.49
CA VAL A 24 -11.01 2.60 -6.82
C VAL A 24 -10.62 2.65 -8.30
N ASP A 25 -11.49 3.21 -9.12
CA ASP A 25 -11.24 3.39 -10.55
C ASP A 25 -10.54 4.73 -10.78
N LEU A 26 -9.24 4.69 -11.12
CA LEU A 26 -8.43 5.85 -11.52
C LEU A 26 -8.29 5.91 -13.05
N THR A 27 -9.31 5.53 -13.81
CA THR A 27 -9.34 5.69 -15.27
C THR A 27 -10.18 6.90 -15.69
N GLY A 28 -10.04 7.32 -16.95
CA GLY A 28 -10.83 8.42 -17.52
C GLY A 28 -10.67 9.74 -16.78
N SER A 29 -11.76 10.24 -16.18
CA SER A 29 -11.81 11.50 -15.43
C SER A 29 -11.89 11.31 -13.91
N ASN A 30 -11.67 10.10 -13.40
CA ASN A 30 -11.69 9.81 -11.97
C ASN A 30 -10.28 10.02 -11.40
N ASP A 31 -10.15 10.86 -10.39
CA ASP A 31 -8.84 11.26 -9.88
C ASP A 31 -8.52 10.72 -8.49
N SER A 32 -9.47 10.12 -7.77
CA SER A 32 -9.21 9.57 -6.43
C SER A 32 -10.25 8.59 -5.93
N GLY A 33 -9.86 7.75 -4.97
CA GLY A 33 -10.74 6.97 -4.11
C GLY A 33 -10.06 6.51 -2.83
N THR A 34 -10.79 5.81 -1.96
CA THR A 34 -10.28 5.36 -0.66
C THR A 34 -10.55 3.89 -0.40
N ILE A 35 -9.59 3.19 0.19
CA ILE A 35 -9.74 1.81 0.71
C ILE A 35 -9.15 1.82 2.12
N ASN A 36 -9.89 1.36 3.12
CA ASN A 36 -9.45 1.27 4.52
C ASN A 36 -8.71 2.53 5.03
N ASP A 37 -9.34 3.70 4.86
CA ASP A 37 -8.81 5.04 5.22
C ASP A 37 -7.57 5.53 4.45
N ALA A 38 -6.93 4.68 3.64
CA ALA A 38 -5.92 5.11 2.67
C ALA A 38 -6.57 5.80 1.48
N GLN A 39 -5.86 6.79 0.91
CA GLN A 39 -6.30 7.52 -0.27
C GLN A 39 -5.40 7.18 -1.46
N PHE A 40 -6.02 6.89 -2.59
CA PHE A 40 -5.35 6.62 -3.87
C PHE A 40 -5.72 7.74 -4.82
N VAL A 41 -4.73 8.46 -5.31
CA VAL A 41 -4.94 9.69 -6.08
C VAL A 41 -4.13 9.60 -7.36
N PHE A 42 -4.82 9.71 -8.50
CA PHE A 42 -4.17 9.87 -9.79
C PHE A 42 -3.29 11.11 -9.78
N THR A 43 -2.11 10.99 -10.35
CA THR A 43 -1.15 12.10 -10.39
C THR A 43 -0.33 12.02 -11.65
N THR A 44 0.35 13.12 -11.99
CA THR A 44 1.24 13.22 -13.15
C THR A 44 2.57 13.89 -12.75
N PRO A 45 3.21 13.52 -11.62
CA PRO A 45 4.40 14.21 -11.15
C PRO A 45 5.53 13.95 -12.13
N GLN A 46 6.26 15.00 -12.51
CA GLN A 46 7.43 14.90 -13.37
C GLN A 46 8.58 15.74 -12.81
N PRO A 47 9.84 15.28 -12.97
CA PRO A 47 10.24 13.98 -13.53
C PRO A 47 10.09 12.81 -12.53
N THR A 48 9.95 11.56 -13.01
CA THR A 48 10.05 10.33 -12.16
C THR A 48 11.29 9.48 -12.41
N GLY A 49 12.28 10.04 -13.11
CA GLY A 49 13.56 9.36 -13.37
C GLY A 49 14.37 9.06 -12.10
N THR A 50 15.34 8.16 -12.24
CA THR A 50 16.33 7.88 -11.19
C THR A 50 17.08 9.16 -10.80
N GLY A 51 17.08 9.47 -9.50
CA GLY A 51 17.60 10.73 -8.95
C GLY A 51 16.53 11.78 -8.64
N VAL A 52 15.27 11.52 -8.99
CA VAL A 52 14.12 12.39 -8.69
C VAL A 52 13.15 11.73 -7.72
N ILE A 53 12.93 10.43 -7.89
CA ILE A 53 12.23 9.57 -6.93
C ILE A 53 13.23 8.61 -6.26
N GLN A 54 12.87 8.11 -5.08
CA GLN A 54 13.65 7.16 -4.30
C GLN A 54 12.94 5.80 -4.29
N PRO A 55 13.12 4.98 -5.35
CA PRO A 55 12.48 3.68 -5.45
C PRO A 55 13.12 2.72 -4.44
N PHE A 56 12.27 1.93 -3.79
CA PHE A 56 12.67 0.88 -2.84
C PHE A 56 12.09 -0.49 -3.20
N LEU A 57 11.21 -0.55 -4.20
CA LEU A 57 10.65 -1.75 -4.79
C LEU A 57 10.49 -1.56 -6.29
N ARG A 58 10.84 -2.60 -7.06
CA ARG A 58 10.38 -2.80 -8.43
C ARG A 58 9.90 -4.22 -8.58
N VAL A 59 8.83 -4.41 -9.34
CA VAL A 59 8.28 -5.72 -9.69
C VAL A 59 8.23 -5.80 -11.21
N GLU A 60 8.47 -6.99 -11.78
CA GLU A 60 8.39 -7.21 -13.22
C GLU A 60 8.04 -8.66 -13.55
N ASN A 61 6.78 -8.92 -13.92
CA ASN A 61 6.36 -10.19 -14.51
C ASN A 61 5.11 -10.03 -15.41
N THR A 62 4.70 -11.09 -16.11
CA THR A 62 3.49 -11.09 -16.94
C THR A 62 2.78 -12.44 -16.88
N PRO A 63 1.43 -12.50 -16.82
CA PRO A 63 0.48 -11.38 -16.82
C PRO A 63 0.15 -10.84 -15.41
N ILE A 64 0.61 -11.50 -14.36
CA ILE A 64 0.41 -11.12 -12.96
C ILE A 64 1.80 -11.03 -12.34
N GLU A 65 1.97 -10.06 -11.46
CA GLU A 65 3.21 -9.86 -10.74
C GLU A 65 2.96 -9.61 -9.26
N GLN A 66 3.88 -10.08 -8.42
CA GLN A 66 3.85 -9.85 -6.97
C GLN A 66 5.27 -9.71 -6.43
N GLY A 67 5.47 -8.93 -5.39
CA GLY A 67 6.80 -8.75 -4.81
C GLY A 67 6.77 -7.85 -3.59
N TYR A 68 7.87 -7.85 -2.85
CA TYR A 68 8.03 -6.93 -1.74
C TYR A 68 9.47 -6.45 -1.61
N ASN A 69 9.64 -5.31 -0.96
CA ASN A 69 10.95 -4.70 -0.81
C ASN A 69 11.82 -5.48 0.18
N THR A 70 12.98 -5.96 -0.26
CA THR A 70 13.94 -6.67 0.60
C THR A 70 15.37 -6.54 0.06
N SER A 71 16.35 -6.53 0.97
CA SER A 71 17.77 -6.65 0.61
C SER A 71 18.26 -8.10 0.63
N GLY A 72 17.39 -9.08 0.87
CA GLY A 72 17.75 -10.50 1.02
C GLY A 72 17.81 -11.30 -0.29
N GLY A 73 17.30 -10.77 -1.40
CA GLY A 73 17.18 -11.48 -2.68
C GLY A 73 15.89 -11.10 -3.39
N THR A 74 15.39 -12.01 -4.23
CA THR A 74 14.14 -11.84 -4.99
C THR A 74 13.19 -13.02 -4.76
N PRO A 75 12.42 -13.04 -3.66
CA PRO A 75 11.54 -14.16 -3.29
C PRO A 75 10.34 -14.34 -4.23
N PHE A 76 9.95 -13.31 -4.97
CA PHE A 76 8.86 -13.35 -5.95
C PHE A 76 9.30 -12.75 -7.30
N ASP A 77 8.49 -11.86 -7.87
CA ASP A 77 8.73 -11.14 -9.13
C ASP A 77 9.44 -9.80 -8.92
N ASP A 78 9.91 -9.54 -7.70
CA ASP A 78 10.66 -8.34 -7.38
C ASP A 78 12.00 -8.33 -8.13
N LYS A 79 12.34 -7.17 -8.70
CA LYS A 79 13.46 -7.04 -9.63
C LYS A 79 14.74 -6.72 -8.87
N ALA A 80 15.76 -7.57 -9.03
CA ALA A 80 17.06 -7.38 -8.42
C ALA A 80 17.72 -6.02 -8.75
N GLY A 81 18.65 -5.62 -7.88
CA GLY A 81 19.45 -4.39 -8.00
C GLY A 81 19.15 -3.39 -6.88
N PRO A 82 19.91 -2.28 -6.78
CA PRO A 82 19.82 -1.33 -5.67
C PRO A 82 18.52 -0.52 -5.58
N TRP A 83 17.53 -0.76 -6.44
CA TRP A 83 16.20 -0.13 -6.44
C TRP A 83 15.15 -0.99 -5.74
N THR A 84 15.51 -2.20 -5.32
CA THR A 84 14.72 -3.09 -4.47
C THR A 84 15.55 -3.37 -3.24
N HIS A 85 15.11 -2.86 -2.08
CA HIS A 85 15.90 -2.95 -0.85
C HIS A 85 15.04 -2.82 0.40
N ASN A 86 15.62 -3.10 1.56
CA ASN A 86 15.00 -2.84 2.84
C ASN A 86 14.61 -1.35 2.97
N LEU A 87 13.41 -1.09 3.49
CA LEU A 87 12.96 0.23 3.90
C LEU A 87 12.88 0.23 5.43
N THR A 88 13.46 1.21 6.11
CA THR A 88 13.24 1.37 7.55
C THR A 88 11.98 2.19 7.81
N PHE A 89 11.38 2.06 8.99
CA PHE A 89 10.25 2.91 9.37
C PHE A 89 10.67 4.38 9.44
N GLY A 90 11.91 4.69 9.84
CA GLY A 90 12.47 6.04 9.75
C GLY A 90 12.50 6.60 8.33
N ASP A 91 12.80 5.77 7.33
CA ASP A 91 12.74 6.18 5.93
C ASP A 91 11.29 6.51 5.52
N LEU A 92 10.33 5.66 5.92
CA LEU A 92 8.91 5.91 5.67
C LEU A 92 8.41 7.17 6.37
N GLN A 93 8.87 7.45 7.60
CA GLN A 93 8.53 8.66 8.35
C GLN A 93 8.94 9.95 7.60
N ASN A 94 10.00 9.91 6.80
CA ASN A 94 10.42 11.05 5.98
C ASN A 94 9.45 11.38 4.84
N THR A 95 8.48 10.51 4.54
CA THR A 95 7.44 10.74 3.51
C THR A 95 6.12 11.25 4.10
N GLU A 96 6.06 11.51 5.41
CA GLU A 96 4.85 11.99 6.07
C GLU A 96 4.39 13.33 5.49
N VAL A 97 3.09 13.40 5.18
CA VAL A 97 2.38 14.62 4.78
C VAL A 97 1.06 14.72 5.51
N THR A 98 0.56 15.93 5.71
CA THR A 98 -0.76 16.15 6.31
C THR A 98 -1.76 16.57 5.23
N LEU A 99 -2.84 15.80 5.06
CA LEU A 99 -3.98 16.16 4.22
C LEU A 99 -5.16 16.52 5.14
N GLY A 100 -5.54 17.80 5.15
CA GLY A 100 -6.55 18.30 6.09
C GLY A 100 -6.08 18.17 7.54
N ARG A 101 -6.60 17.18 8.27
CA ARG A 101 -6.28 16.91 9.69
C ARG A 101 -5.67 15.54 9.94
N VAL A 102 -5.40 14.77 8.88
CA VAL A 102 -4.90 13.40 8.97
C VAL A 102 -3.50 13.37 8.37
N SER A 103 -2.57 12.72 9.08
CA SER A 103 -1.22 12.45 8.59
C SER A 103 -1.19 11.14 7.81
N TYR A 104 -0.47 11.16 6.69
CA TYR A 104 -0.29 10.03 5.80
C TYR A 104 1.17 9.87 5.42
N PHE A 105 1.63 8.64 5.20
CA PHE A 105 2.84 8.38 4.43
C PHE A 105 2.49 8.43 2.94
N LYS A 106 3.24 9.23 2.17
CA LYS A 106 3.03 9.41 0.73
C LYS A 106 3.98 8.53 -0.08
N LEU A 107 3.42 7.64 -0.87
CA LEU A 107 4.15 6.72 -1.74
C LEU A 107 3.73 6.94 -3.19
N LEU A 108 4.70 6.92 -4.10
CA LEU A 108 4.43 7.03 -5.53
C LEU A 108 4.47 5.63 -6.16
N LEU A 109 3.44 5.31 -6.93
CA LEU A 109 3.46 4.23 -7.91
C LEU A 109 3.70 4.82 -9.30
N ASP A 110 4.69 4.28 -10.00
CA ASP A 110 5.05 4.59 -11.38
C ASP A 110 4.85 3.30 -12.20
N VAL A 111 3.80 3.29 -13.01
CA VAL A 111 3.35 2.16 -13.82
C VAL A 111 4.03 2.27 -15.18
N ASN A 112 5.03 1.43 -15.40
CA ASN A 112 5.81 1.44 -16.64
C ASN A 112 5.22 0.51 -17.72
N GLU A 113 3.90 0.52 -17.90
CA GLU A 113 3.22 -0.31 -18.90
C GLU A 113 3.24 0.32 -20.30
N PRO A 114 3.25 -0.50 -21.38
CA PRO A 114 3.08 0.03 -22.72
C PRO A 114 1.67 0.61 -22.89
N GLY A 115 1.57 1.84 -23.40
CA GLY A 115 0.29 2.52 -23.62
C GLY A 115 -0.67 1.79 -24.60
N SER A 116 -1.86 2.37 -24.80
CA SER A 116 -2.93 1.83 -25.67
C SER A 116 -3.56 0.55 -25.11
N LYS A 117 -3.73 -0.53 -25.91
CA LYS A 117 -4.51 -1.73 -25.52
C LYS A 117 -3.92 -2.53 -24.35
N ARG A 118 -2.78 -2.12 -23.79
CA ARG A 118 -2.08 -2.76 -22.68
C ARG A 118 -1.87 -1.81 -21.49
N SER A 119 -2.56 -0.67 -21.48
CA SER A 119 -2.37 0.34 -20.42
C SER A 119 -3.20 0.08 -19.17
N LEU A 120 -4.26 -0.73 -19.27
CA LEU A 120 -5.14 -1.04 -18.14
C LEU A 120 -4.50 -2.11 -17.25
N ILE A 121 -4.31 -1.75 -15.99
CA ILE A 121 -3.85 -2.67 -14.94
C ILE A 121 -4.68 -2.50 -13.67
N SER A 122 -4.62 -3.51 -12.81
CA SER A 122 -5.18 -3.49 -11.47
C SER A 122 -4.10 -3.73 -10.42
N LEU A 123 -4.12 -2.93 -9.35
CA LEU A 123 -3.49 -3.27 -8.09
C LEU A 123 -4.52 -4.02 -7.25
N ASP A 124 -4.41 -5.34 -7.20
CA ASP A 124 -5.39 -6.22 -6.54
C ASP A 124 -5.04 -6.54 -5.08
N GLN A 125 -3.80 -6.24 -4.66
CA GLN A 125 -3.35 -6.43 -3.30
C GLN A 125 -2.31 -5.37 -2.95
N LEU A 126 -2.45 -4.78 -1.78
CA LEU A 126 -1.46 -3.89 -1.18
C LEU A 126 -1.42 -4.15 0.32
N GLN A 127 -0.25 -4.45 0.85
CA GLN A 127 -0.06 -4.74 2.27
C GLN A 127 1.19 -4.05 2.81
N PHE A 128 1.10 -3.59 4.05
CA PHE A 128 2.26 -3.10 4.80
C PHE A 128 2.48 -3.95 6.02
N TYR A 129 3.70 -4.41 6.23
CA TYR A 129 4.15 -5.09 7.44
C TYR A 129 5.30 -4.32 8.08
N THR A 130 5.45 -4.46 9.40
CA THR A 130 6.63 -3.99 10.12
C THR A 130 7.30 -5.14 10.86
N SER A 131 8.64 -5.14 10.89
CA SER A 131 9.43 -6.19 11.54
C SER A 131 10.73 -5.63 12.09
N SER A 132 11.23 -6.20 13.19
CA SER A 132 12.57 -5.91 13.67
C SER A 132 13.68 -6.58 12.84
N VAL A 133 13.31 -7.39 11.83
CA VAL A 133 14.22 -8.17 10.99
C VAL A 133 14.12 -7.68 9.55
N GLY A 134 15.24 -7.20 9.01
CA GLY A 134 15.39 -6.81 7.61
C GLY A 134 15.86 -7.97 6.74
N GLY A 135 15.79 -7.82 5.42
CA GLY A 135 16.32 -8.81 4.48
C GLY A 135 15.59 -10.16 4.47
N GLN A 136 14.36 -10.22 4.98
CA GLN A 136 13.52 -11.42 4.92
C GLN A 136 13.22 -11.84 3.46
N THR A 137 13.12 -13.15 3.22
CA THR A 137 12.89 -13.75 1.89
C THR A 137 11.84 -14.87 1.91
N THR A 138 10.85 -14.74 2.79
CA THR A 138 9.73 -15.69 2.93
C THR A 138 8.76 -15.62 1.75
N SER A 139 8.19 -16.76 1.36
CA SER A 139 7.06 -16.85 0.42
C SER A 139 5.70 -16.78 1.14
N ASN A 140 5.67 -16.93 2.47
CA ASN A 140 4.48 -16.69 3.26
C ASN A 140 4.48 -15.23 3.72
N VAL A 141 3.83 -14.35 2.96
CA VAL A 141 3.82 -12.89 3.19
C VAL A 141 3.36 -12.52 4.61
N ALA A 142 2.43 -13.27 5.19
CA ALA A 142 1.96 -13.04 6.56
C ALA A 142 3.04 -13.25 7.64
N SER A 143 4.16 -13.88 7.30
CA SER A 143 5.32 -14.04 8.20
C SER A 143 6.29 -12.86 8.19
N LEU A 144 6.09 -11.86 7.31
CA LEU A 144 6.96 -10.70 7.22
C LEU A 144 6.96 -9.85 8.50
N GLY A 145 5.89 -9.88 9.30
CA GLY A 145 5.84 -9.20 10.60
C GLY A 145 4.42 -8.82 11.02
N THR A 146 4.31 -7.70 11.73
CA THR A 146 3.01 -7.14 12.12
C THR A 146 2.36 -6.46 10.92
N LEU A 147 1.19 -6.94 10.50
CA LEU A 147 0.38 -6.31 9.46
C LEU A 147 -0.12 -4.94 9.95
N ARG A 148 0.10 -3.89 9.15
CA ARG A 148 -0.26 -2.50 9.41
C ARG A 148 -1.44 -2.04 8.56
N TYR A 149 -1.39 -2.36 7.28
CA TYR A 149 -2.42 -2.01 6.32
C TYR A 149 -2.61 -3.16 5.33
N THR A 150 -3.83 -3.40 4.87
CA THR A 150 -4.13 -4.37 3.81
C THR A 150 -5.37 -3.94 3.04
N PHE A 151 -5.43 -4.30 1.77
CA PHE A 151 -6.69 -4.42 1.05
C PHE A 151 -7.56 -5.55 1.64
N GLY A 152 -8.87 -5.36 1.57
CA GLY A 152 -9.86 -6.41 1.82
C GLY A 152 -10.03 -7.34 0.62
N SER A 153 -10.85 -8.38 0.78
CA SER A 153 -11.11 -9.33 -0.30
C SER A 153 -11.85 -8.66 -1.46
N GLY A 154 -11.22 -8.66 -2.64
CA GLY A 154 -11.77 -8.09 -3.86
C GLY A 154 -11.59 -6.57 -4.00
N ASP A 155 -10.98 -5.92 -3.01
CA ASP A 155 -10.60 -4.52 -3.14
C ASP A 155 -9.52 -4.36 -4.22
N SER A 156 -9.59 -3.31 -5.01
CA SER A 156 -8.57 -3.03 -6.03
C SER A 156 -8.49 -1.56 -6.41
N VAL A 157 -7.36 -1.19 -6.99
CA VAL A 157 -7.19 0.10 -7.67
C VAL A 157 -6.96 -0.16 -9.15
N ILE A 158 -7.77 0.41 -10.02
CA ILE A 158 -7.63 0.29 -11.48
C ILE A 158 -6.90 1.52 -11.99
N LEU A 159 -5.83 1.30 -12.77
CA LEU A 159 -5.04 2.36 -13.38
C LEU A 159 -5.04 2.21 -14.91
N ASP A 160 -4.85 3.34 -15.58
CA ASP A 160 -4.63 3.40 -17.01
C ASP A 160 -3.32 4.16 -17.29
N ALA A 161 -2.26 3.41 -17.60
CA ALA A 161 -0.93 3.97 -17.89
C ALA A 161 -0.93 4.93 -19.10
N SER A 162 -2.01 4.95 -19.91
CA SER A 162 -2.16 5.91 -21.01
C SER A 162 -2.61 7.31 -20.56
N ARG A 163 -3.03 7.47 -19.30
CA ARG A 163 -3.34 8.79 -18.71
C ARG A 163 -2.09 9.65 -18.51
N ASN A 164 -0.90 9.03 -18.43
CA ASN A 164 0.38 9.69 -18.25
C ASN A 164 1.27 9.64 -19.49
N HIS A 165 2.19 10.62 -19.58
CA HIS A 165 3.10 10.76 -20.71
C HIS A 165 4.34 9.87 -20.52
N GLY A 166 4.20 8.57 -20.79
CA GLY A 166 5.31 7.61 -20.79
C GLY A 166 6.06 7.46 -19.45
N SER A 167 7.17 6.71 -19.48
CA SER A 167 7.96 6.21 -18.33
C SER A 167 8.67 7.27 -17.47
N GLY A 168 8.22 8.54 -17.51
CA GLY A 168 8.81 9.67 -16.80
C GLY A 168 7.82 10.48 -15.96
N SER A 169 6.57 9.99 -15.87
CA SER A 169 5.53 10.51 -14.98
C SER A 169 5.05 9.38 -14.09
N GLY A 170 4.82 9.66 -12.81
CA GLY A 170 4.20 8.69 -11.92
C GLY A 170 2.70 8.67 -12.11
N ASP A 171 2.05 7.60 -11.66
CA ASP A 171 0.63 7.33 -11.98
C ASP A 171 -0.31 7.51 -10.81
N MET A 172 0.18 7.24 -9.61
CA MET A 172 -0.65 7.29 -8.42
C MET A 172 0.16 7.63 -7.18
N TYR A 173 -0.36 8.55 -6.37
CA TYR A 173 0.04 8.63 -4.97
C TYR A 173 -0.87 7.75 -4.13
N ALA A 174 -0.28 6.86 -3.33
CA ALA A 174 -0.93 6.22 -2.21
C ALA A 174 -0.60 6.98 -0.93
N TYR A 175 -1.63 7.39 -0.20
CA TYR A 175 -1.53 8.04 1.11
C TYR A 175 -2.02 7.04 2.16
N ILE A 176 -1.08 6.44 2.90
CA ILE A 176 -1.38 5.43 3.93
C ILE A 176 -1.42 6.10 5.30
N PRO A 177 -2.48 5.93 6.12
CA PRO A 177 -2.60 6.60 7.41
C PRO A 177 -1.42 6.29 8.33
N THR A 178 -0.82 7.32 8.95
CA THR A 178 0.30 7.07 9.89
C THR A 178 -0.16 6.36 11.16
N SER A 179 -1.45 6.45 11.50
CA SER A 179 -2.08 5.75 12.63
C SER A 179 -1.95 4.23 12.54
N ASP A 180 -1.91 3.68 11.33
CA ASP A 180 -1.81 2.24 11.11
C ASP A 180 -0.47 1.67 11.59
N PHE A 181 0.54 2.52 11.69
CA PHE A 181 1.90 2.18 12.09
C PHE A 181 2.18 2.46 13.57
N ALA A 182 1.16 2.70 14.39
CA ALA A 182 1.33 2.95 15.82
C ALA A 182 2.16 1.86 16.53
N GLY A 183 3.12 2.29 17.36
CA GLY A 183 4.01 1.39 18.11
C GLY A 183 5.20 0.83 17.32
N THR A 184 5.36 1.17 16.04
CA THR A 184 6.55 0.83 15.24
C THR A 184 7.75 1.67 15.68
N LYS A 185 8.93 1.06 15.79
CA LYS A 185 10.17 1.79 16.12
C LYS A 185 10.83 2.30 14.84
N THR A 186 11.51 3.43 14.93
CA THR A 186 12.22 4.05 13.78
C THR A 186 13.19 3.10 13.09
N ASN A 187 13.81 2.18 13.82
CA ASN A 187 14.75 1.19 13.28
C ASN A 187 14.12 -0.14 12.86
N ASP A 188 12.80 -0.31 13.02
CA ASP A 188 12.09 -1.45 12.44
C ASP A 188 12.08 -1.30 10.91
N PHE A 189 11.96 -2.42 10.22
CA PHE A 189 11.84 -2.50 8.77
C PHE A 189 10.37 -2.49 8.36
N VAL A 190 10.07 -1.83 7.26
CA VAL A 190 8.77 -1.84 6.58
C VAL A 190 8.88 -2.70 5.32
N TYR A 191 7.89 -3.58 5.16
CA TYR A 191 7.68 -4.36 3.96
C TYR A 191 6.36 -3.92 3.31
N LEU A 192 6.45 -3.39 2.09
CA LEU A 192 5.34 -3.18 1.16
C LEU A 192 5.29 -4.40 0.25
N TYR A 193 4.15 -5.08 0.23
CA TYR A 193 3.80 -6.16 -0.69
C TYR A 193 2.63 -5.73 -1.57
#